data_AF-A0A6P8SUT7-F1
#
_entry.id   AF-A0A6P8SUT7-F1
#
_cell.length_a   1.000
_cell.length_b   1.000
_cell.length_c   1.000
_cell.angle_alpha   90.00
_cell.angle_beta   90.00
_cell.angle_gamma   90.00
#
_symmetry.space_group_name_H-M   'P 1'
#
loop_
_entity.id
_entity.type
_entity.pdbx_description
1 polymer ?
#
loop_
_entity_poly.entity_id
_entity_poly.type
_entity_poly.pdbx_seq_one_letter_code
_entity_poly.pdbx_strand_id
1 'polypeptide(L)'
;MAEGEEEVNYASWWSHAFWTFLIQYSAGRRRFQHLACCLGILCVILLGGIIGVCVYLTLIHESDPNRFKENSSLRATNTKLSLENANLTRDNKYLTHQLGNLTQAYNVSERNVKDLSAGVQELTTKNQELETEKKNLTQKIQNLTTNWNELSISRAQWSIDSYCLGNADKKCKPCQRGWLLSQPSCYAYINAQPANQKTWEEAQGDCRGKNSDLAVAHDSEEKEAINENGLGSNGFWIGLRVEDGKWK
;
A
#
# COMPACT_ATOMS: atom_id res chain seq x y z
N MET A 1 15.49 74.29 26.02
CA MET A 1 15.41 75.26 27.12
C MET A 1 16.10 74.59 28.28
N ALA A 2 17.26 75.12 28.67
CA ALA A 2 18.15 74.49 29.63
C ALA A 2 17.72 74.88 31.05
N GLU A 3 17.50 73.89 31.90
CA GLU A 3 17.51 74.05 33.35
C GLU A 3 18.44 72.98 33.89
N GLY A 4 19.60 73.43 34.37
CA GLY A 4 20.51 72.64 35.19
C GLY A 4 20.11 72.82 36.65
N GLU A 5 20.23 71.74 37.42
CA GLU A 5 20.15 71.78 38.88
C GLU A 5 21.54 71.60 39.48
N GLU A 6 21.78 72.47 40.47
CA GLU A 6 23.06 72.81 41.08
C GLU A 6 23.60 71.68 41.96
N GLU A 7 24.88 71.35 41.78
CA GLU A 7 25.63 70.55 42.76
C GLU A 7 25.81 71.37 44.05
N VAL A 8 25.19 70.89 45.14
CA VAL A 8 25.38 71.41 46.49
C VAL A 8 26.83 71.15 46.91
N ASN A 9 27.65 72.20 46.89
CA ASN A 9 29.05 72.13 47.31
C ASN A 9 29.14 72.03 48.85
N TYR A 10 29.16 70.79 49.33
CA TYR A 10 29.30 70.47 50.76
C TYR A 10 30.58 71.05 51.37
N ALA A 11 31.64 71.38 50.61
CA ALA A 11 32.87 71.96 51.15
C ALA A 11 32.70 73.43 51.64
N SER A 12 31.70 74.16 51.14
CA SER A 12 31.41 75.54 51.55
C SER A 12 30.82 75.64 52.97
N TRP A 13 30.00 74.66 53.36
CA TRP A 13 29.33 74.66 54.67
C TRP A 13 30.29 74.36 55.83
N TRP A 14 31.30 73.50 55.62
CA TRP A 14 32.30 73.21 56.65
C TRP A 14 33.28 74.38 56.86
N SER A 15 33.60 75.14 55.81
CA SER A 15 34.45 76.34 55.90
C SER A 15 33.83 77.44 56.75
N HIS A 16 32.54 77.74 56.57
CA HIS A 16 31.83 78.78 57.32
C HIS A 16 31.61 78.44 58.80
N ALA A 17 31.39 77.16 59.13
CA ALA A 17 31.29 76.69 60.51
C ALA A 17 32.65 76.72 61.24
N PHE A 18 33.76 76.56 60.51
CA PHE A 18 35.11 76.60 61.07
C PHE A 18 35.60 78.03 61.36
N TRP A 19 35.27 79.01 60.50
CA TRP A 19 35.64 80.42 60.70
C TRP A 19 34.84 81.12 61.80
N THR A 20 33.56 80.77 62.00
CA THR A 20 32.73 81.35 63.08
C THR A 20 33.14 80.84 64.47
N PHE A 21 33.64 79.61 64.58
CA PHE A 21 34.17 79.05 65.83
C PHE A 21 35.52 79.67 66.25
N LEU A 22 36.30 80.21 65.30
CA LEU A 22 37.60 80.86 65.57
C LEU A 22 37.48 82.34 65.96
N ILE A 23 36.47 83.08 65.48
CA ILE A 23 36.35 84.53 65.73
C ILE A 23 35.69 84.84 67.09
N GLN A 24 34.83 83.97 67.62
CA GLN A 24 34.21 84.14 68.95
C GLN A 24 35.20 83.94 70.12
N TYR A 25 36.43 83.48 69.85
CA TYR A 25 37.42 83.08 70.87
C TYR A 25 38.39 84.21 71.30
N SER A 26 38.22 85.43 70.80
CA SER A 26 39.16 86.54 71.04
C SER A 26 38.63 87.63 71.98
N ALA A 27 38.03 87.25 73.12
CA ALA A 27 37.76 88.19 74.22
C ALA A 27 37.75 87.50 75.59
N GLY A 28 38.93 87.35 76.21
CA GLY A 28 39.08 87.29 77.67
C GLY A 28 39.49 85.95 78.30
N ARG A 29 40.69 85.98 78.94
CA ARG A 29 41.28 85.09 79.97
C ARG A 29 42.32 84.06 79.51
N ARG A 30 43.51 84.22 80.09
CA ARG A 30 44.80 83.55 79.80
C ARG A 30 44.90 82.09 80.29
N ARG A 31 43.95 81.19 79.98
CA ARG A 31 44.02 79.78 80.48
C ARG A 31 43.77 78.63 79.50
N PHE A 32 43.50 78.86 78.21
CA PHE A 32 43.15 77.78 77.26
C PHE A 32 43.98 77.69 75.96
N GLN A 33 45.08 78.45 75.81
CA GLN A 33 45.99 78.32 74.66
C GLN A 33 46.60 76.92 74.52
N HIS A 34 46.88 76.24 75.64
CA HIS A 34 47.42 74.89 75.62
C HIS A 34 46.41 73.85 75.12
N LEU A 35 45.11 74.03 75.41
CA LEU A 35 44.06 73.08 75.02
C LEU A 35 43.76 73.12 73.51
N ALA A 36 43.79 74.30 72.88
CA ALA A 36 43.61 74.43 71.43
C ALA A 36 44.78 73.84 70.63
N CYS A 37 46.02 74.04 71.08
CA CYS A 37 47.19 73.41 70.47
C CYS A 37 47.16 71.88 70.61
N CYS A 38 46.76 71.36 71.79
CA CYS A 38 46.63 69.92 72.00
C CYS A 38 45.57 69.28 71.10
N LEU A 39 44.44 69.96 70.86
CA LEU A 39 43.37 69.44 70.00
C LEU A 39 43.75 69.44 68.51
N GLY A 40 44.44 70.49 68.04
CA GLY A 40 44.96 70.54 66.68
C GLY A 40 46.00 69.45 66.40
N ILE A 41 46.92 69.23 67.34
CA ILE A 41 47.92 68.16 67.26
C ILE A 41 47.22 66.78 67.26
N LEU A 42 46.19 66.59 68.09
CA LEU A 42 45.39 65.36 68.11
C LEU A 42 44.72 65.08 66.75
N CYS A 43 44.14 66.09 66.10
CA CYS A 43 43.54 65.92 64.77
C CYS A 43 44.57 65.55 63.70
N VAL A 44 45.75 66.18 63.72
CA VAL A 44 46.81 65.86 62.74
C VAL A 44 47.33 64.42 62.96
N ILE A 45 47.47 63.99 64.21
CA ILE A 45 47.87 62.61 64.54
C ILE A 45 46.79 61.61 64.10
N LEU A 46 45.51 61.91 64.34
CA LEU A 46 44.40 61.04 63.94
C LEU A 46 44.28 60.95 62.42
N LEU A 47 44.41 62.06 61.68
CA LEU A 47 44.39 62.06 60.22
C LEU A 47 45.59 61.34 59.63
N GLY A 48 46.79 61.55 60.18
CA GLY A 48 47.99 60.79 59.79
C GLY A 48 47.83 59.29 60.06
N GLY A 49 47.20 58.92 61.18
CA GLY A 49 46.86 57.54 61.51
C GLY A 49 45.85 56.93 60.53
N ILE A 50 44.78 57.65 60.17
CA ILE A 50 43.78 57.18 59.20
C ILE A 50 44.40 57.01 57.83
N ILE A 51 45.18 57.99 57.34
CA ILE A 51 45.88 57.89 56.05
C ILE A 51 46.87 56.72 56.08
N GLY A 52 47.62 56.55 57.17
CA GLY A 52 48.51 55.41 57.36
C GLY A 52 47.80 54.07 57.33
N VAL A 53 46.64 53.95 57.98
CA VAL A 53 45.79 52.75 57.95
C VAL A 53 45.20 52.51 56.56
N CYS A 54 44.72 53.54 55.87
CA CYS A 54 44.21 53.43 54.51
C CYS A 54 45.31 52.95 53.55
N VAL A 55 46.50 53.54 53.61
CA VAL A 55 47.66 53.12 52.80
C VAL A 55 48.06 51.69 53.16
N TYR A 56 48.14 51.34 54.44
CA TYR A 56 48.44 49.98 54.91
C TYR A 56 47.41 48.96 54.41
N LEU A 57 46.12 49.28 54.48
CA LEU A 57 45.04 48.43 53.98
C LEU A 57 45.08 48.30 52.45
N THR A 58 45.36 49.37 51.70
CA THR A 58 45.50 49.30 50.24
C THR A 58 46.74 48.51 49.82
N LEU A 59 47.87 48.68 50.51
CA LEU A 59 49.09 47.91 50.25
C LEU A 59 48.89 46.42 50.54
N ILE A 60 48.19 46.05 51.61
CA ILE A 60 47.85 44.65 51.90
C ILE A 60 46.81 44.10 50.91
N HIS A 61 45.82 44.91 50.52
CA HIS A 61 44.77 44.49 49.61
C HIS A 61 45.29 44.25 48.18
N GLU A 62 46.29 45.01 47.74
CA GLU A 62 46.93 44.86 46.42
C GLU A 62 48.00 43.75 46.41
N SER A 63 48.55 43.40 47.57
CA SER A 63 49.69 42.46 47.67
C SER A 63 49.32 41.00 47.95
N ASP A 64 48.06 40.62 48.22
CA ASP A 64 47.70 39.23 48.54
C ASP A 64 47.91 38.31 47.30
N PRO A 65 49.05 37.60 47.21
CA PRO A 65 49.39 36.86 46.00
C PRO A 65 48.56 35.58 45.89
N ASN A 66 47.90 35.16 46.97
CA ASN A 66 47.07 33.96 47.00
C ASN A 66 45.71 34.21 46.33
N ARG A 67 45.08 35.36 46.60
CA ARG A 67 43.85 35.79 45.93
C ARG A 67 44.02 35.98 44.43
N PHE A 68 45.15 36.56 44.00
CA PHE A 68 45.45 36.71 42.58
C PHE A 68 45.60 35.34 41.88
N LYS A 69 46.31 34.40 42.51
CA LYS A 69 46.45 33.02 42.01
C LYS A 69 45.11 32.31 41.94
N GLU A 70 44.29 32.37 42.98
CA GLU A 70 42.96 31.77 43.02
C GLU A 70 42.06 32.32 41.91
N ASN A 71 42.01 33.65 41.73
CA ASN A 71 41.23 34.31 40.69
C ASN A 71 41.72 33.93 39.28
N SER A 72 43.04 33.83 39.06
CA SER A 72 43.59 33.37 37.78
C SER A 72 43.22 31.91 37.48
N SER A 73 43.21 31.04 38.50
CA SER A 73 42.82 29.63 38.39
C SER A 73 41.32 29.45 38.13
N LEU A 74 40.48 30.21 38.84
CA LEU A 74 39.03 30.30 38.61
C LEU A 74 38.74 30.74 37.17
N ARG A 75 39.49 31.73 36.66
CA ARG A 75 39.34 32.19 35.28
C ARG A 75 39.70 31.10 34.26
N ALA A 76 40.81 30.39 34.46
CA ALA A 76 41.20 29.28 33.60
C ALA A 76 40.13 28.17 33.59
N THR A 77 39.65 27.78 34.78
CA THR A 77 38.58 26.79 34.93
C THR A 77 37.29 27.22 34.23
N ASN A 78 36.87 28.48 34.40
CA ASN A 78 35.68 29.03 33.72
C ASN A 78 35.82 29.01 32.19
N THR A 79 37.00 29.32 31.64
CA THR A 79 37.21 29.23 30.19
C THR A 79 37.15 27.79 29.68
N LYS A 80 37.69 26.83 30.44
CA LYS A 80 37.60 25.40 30.11
C LYS A 80 36.16 24.91 30.13
N LEU A 81 35.40 25.22 31.18
CA LEU A 81 33.97 24.87 31.28
C LEU A 81 33.15 25.51 30.16
N SER A 82 33.46 26.75 29.78
CA SER A 82 32.82 27.42 28.65
C SER A 82 33.08 26.69 27.33
N LEU A 83 34.31 26.22 27.11
CA LEU A 83 34.67 25.42 25.93
C LEU A 83 33.95 24.06 25.91
N GLU A 84 33.92 23.36 27.05
CA GLU A 84 33.20 22.09 27.18
C GLU A 84 31.70 22.26 26.92
N ASN A 85 31.08 23.32 27.46
CA ASN A 85 29.67 23.63 27.19
C ASN A 85 29.41 23.93 25.70
N ALA A 86 30.33 24.63 25.03
CA ALA A 86 30.22 24.90 23.60
C ALA A 86 30.34 23.61 22.77
N ASN A 87 31.24 22.71 23.14
CA ASN A 87 31.40 21.40 22.50
C ASN A 87 30.15 20.53 22.71
N LEU A 88 29.66 20.42 23.95
CA LEU A 88 28.43 19.68 24.26
C LEU A 88 27.24 20.22 23.47
N THR A 89 27.13 21.55 23.32
CA THR A 89 26.08 22.17 22.51
C THR A 89 26.17 21.76 21.04
N ARG A 90 27.39 21.65 20.48
CA ARG A 90 27.61 21.19 19.11
C ARG A 90 27.16 19.74 18.94
N ASP A 91 27.57 18.87 19.85
CA ASP A 91 27.25 17.44 19.80
C ASP A 91 25.74 17.21 19.98
N ASN A 92 25.09 17.95 20.88
CA ASN A 92 23.64 17.90 21.05
C ASN A 92 22.89 18.29 19.77
N LYS A 93 23.35 19.34 19.08
CA LYS A 93 22.76 19.75 17.79
C LYS A 93 22.95 18.66 16.72
N TYR A 94 24.13 18.06 16.65
CA TYR A 94 24.42 16.97 15.73
C TYR A 94 23.53 15.75 15.99
N LEU A 95 23.42 15.32 17.25
CA LEU A 95 22.55 14.21 17.64
C LEU A 95 21.07 14.50 17.35
N THR A 96 20.61 15.72 17.61
CA THR A 96 19.24 16.15 17.29
C THR A 96 18.96 16.01 15.78
N HIS A 97 19.92 16.41 14.94
CA HIS A 97 19.80 16.26 13.49
C HIS A 97 19.78 14.79 13.05
N GLN A 98 20.65 13.95 13.63
CA GLN A 98 20.66 12.51 13.33
C GLN A 98 19.35 11.83 13.74
N LEU A 99 18.78 12.22 14.89
CA LEU A 99 17.49 11.72 15.33
C LEU A 99 16.39 12.08 14.33
N GLY A 100 16.37 13.33 13.83
CA GLY A 100 15.43 13.76 12.80
C GLY A 100 15.53 12.93 11.51
N ASN A 101 16.76 12.71 11.03
CA ASN A 101 17.01 11.87 9.85
C ASN A 101 16.50 10.43 10.06
N LEU A 102 16.76 9.85 11.23
CA LEU A 102 16.32 8.50 11.57
C LEU A 102 14.80 8.40 11.65
N THR A 103 14.14 9.39 12.27
CA THR A 103 12.67 9.47 12.31
C THR A 103 12.07 9.54 10.91
N GLN A 104 12.67 10.31 10.00
CA GLN A 104 12.21 10.36 8.61
C GLN A 104 12.36 9.01 7.90
N ALA A 105 13.51 8.35 8.04
CA ALA A 105 13.75 7.03 7.45
C ALA A 105 12.76 5.98 8.00
N TYR A 106 12.48 6.02 9.31
CA TYR A 106 11.50 5.15 9.95
C TYR A 106 10.09 5.35 9.37
N ASN A 107 9.63 6.60 9.25
CA ASN A 107 8.30 6.91 8.70
C ASN A 107 8.16 6.50 7.22
N VAL A 108 9.24 6.55 6.44
CA VAL A 108 9.26 6.02 5.07
C VAL A 108 9.14 4.50 5.09
N SER A 109 9.93 3.82 5.92
CA SER A 109 9.87 2.36 6.05
C SER A 109 8.50 1.88 6.52
N GLU A 110 7.87 2.60 7.46
CA GLU A 110 6.53 2.27 7.96
C GLU A 110 5.48 2.34 6.85
N ARG A 111 5.53 3.37 6.00
CA ARG A 111 4.66 3.49 4.82
C ARG A 111 4.88 2.35 3.83
N ASN A 112 6.13 2.05 3.51
CA ASN A 112 6.45 0.94 2.61
C ASN A 112 5.91 -0.40 3.13
N VAL A 113 5.98 -0.65 4.44
CA VAL A 113 5.41 -1.86 5.05
C VAL A 113 3.88 -1.89 4.94
N LYS A 114 3.20 -0.76 5.15
CA LYS A 114 1.74 -0.65 4.97
C LYS A 114 1.33 -0.89 3.52
N ASP A 115 2.01 -0.26 2.58
CA ASP A 115 1.74 -0.40 1.14
C ASP A 115 1.98 -1.83 0.67
N LEU A 116 3.10 -2.44 1.10
CA LEU A 116 3.39 -3.84 0.79
C LEU A 116 2.36 -4.79 1.42
N SER A 117 1.93 -4.52 2.65
CA SER A 117 0.87 -5.29 3.32
C SER A 117 -0.45 -5.22 2.56
N ALA A 118 -0.83 -4.06 2.05
CA ALA A 118 -2.02 -3.90 1.20
C ALA A 118 -1.90 -4.68 -0.11
N GLY A 119 -0.74 -4.62 -0.77
CA GLY A 119 -0.49 -5.39 -2.00
C GLY A 119 -0.55 -6.91 -1.78
N VAL A 120 -0.06 -7.40 -0.64
CA VAL A 120 -0.17 -8.83 -0.26
C VAL A 120 -1.63 -9.24 -0.06
N GLN A 121 -2.45 -8.39 0.58
CA GLN A 121 -3.89 -8.67 0.74
C GLN A 121 -4.60 -8.74 -0.62
N GLU A 122 -4.34 -7.78 -1.52
CA GLU A 122 -4.95 -7.77 -2.86
C GLU A 122 -4.59 -9.04 -3.66
N LEU A 123 -3.31 -9.42 -3.67
CA LEU A 123 -2.85 -10.64 -4.34
C LEU A 123 -3.47 -11.90 -3.72
N THR A 124 -3.68 -11.90 -2.41
CA THR A 124 -4.33 -13.03 -1.71
C THR A 124 -5.79 -13.17 -2.15
N THR A 125 -6.53 -12.07 -2.25
CA THR A 125 -7.92 -12.09 -2.76
C THR A 125 -7.98 -12.58 -4.20
N LYS A 126 -7.13 -12.04 -5.08
CA LYS A 126 -7.07 -12.49 -6.49
C LYS A 126 -6.76 -13.98 -6.63
N ASN A 127 -5.86 -14.51 -5.81
CA ASN A 127 -5.55 -15.95 -5.81
C ASN A 127 -6.75 -16.80 -5.37
N GLN A 128 -7.55 -16.34 -4.41
CA GLN A 128 -8.76 -17.04 -3.99
C GLN A 128 -9.84 -17.04 -5.07
N GLU A 129 -10.00 -15.92 -5.78
CA GLU A 129 -10.91 -15.80 -6.93
C GLU A 129 -10.50 -16.75 -8.05
N LEU A 130 -9.22 -16.75 -8.43
CA LEU A 130 -8.68 -17.64 -9.46
C LEU A 130 -8.85 -19.13 -9.10
N GLU A 131 -8.65 -19.52 -7.85
CA GLU A 131 -8.89 -20.90 -7.42
C GLU A 131 -10.37 -21.28 -7.48
N THR A 132 -11.28 -20.33 -7.21
CA THR A 132 -12.72 -20.53 -7.35
C THR A 132 -13.12 -20.72 -8.82
N GLU A 133 -12.60 -19.88 -9.72
CA GLU A 133 -12.83 -20.02 -11.16
C GLU A 133 -12.29 -21.33 -11.71
N LYS A 134 -11.06 -21.70 -11.33
CA LYS A 134 -10.44 -22.98 -11.71
C LYS A 134 -11.28 -24.17 -11.28
N LYS A 135 -11.83 -24.15 -10.06
CA LYS A 135 -12.75 -25.21 -9.58
C LYS A 135 -14.03 -25.27 -10.43
N ASN A 136 -14.63 -24.12 -10.72
CA ASN A 136 -15.84 -24.03 -11.56
C ASN A 136 -15.58 -24.57 -12.97
N LEU A 137 -14.48 -24.16 -13.61
CA LEU A 137 -14.08 -24.65 -14.93
C LEU A 137 -13.80 -26.15 -14.93
N THR A 138 -13.11 -26.66 -13.91
CA THR A 138 -12.86 -28.11 -13.76
C THR A 138 -14.17 -28.90 -13.67
N GLN A 139 -15.15 -28.39 -12.92
CA GLN A 139 -16.47 -29.02 -12.81
C GLN A 139 -17.22 -28.99 -14.15
N LYS A 140 -17.15 -27.88 -14.90
CA LYS A 140 -17.74 -27.81 -16.26
C LYS A 140 -17.13 -28.83 -17.20
N ILE A 141 -15.79 -28.97 -17.18
CA ILE A 141 -15.09 -29.97 -17.98
C ILE A 141 -15.55 -31.38 -17.61
N GLN A 142 -15.58 -31.71 -16.31
CA GLN A 142 -16.04 -33.02 -15.84
C GLN A 142 -17.48 -33.32 -16.27
N ASN A 143 -18.38 -32.36 -16.16
CA ASN A 143 -19.77 -32.52 -16.60
C ASN A 143 -19.87 -32.75 -18.12
N LEU A 144 -19.14 -31.98 -18.92
CA LEU A 144 -19.12 -32.16 -20.37
C LEU A 144 -18.53 -33.52 -20.77
N THR A 145 -17.46 -33.95 -20.10
CA THR A 145 -16.84 -35.26 -20.34
C THR A 145 -17.81 -36.39 -19.99
N THR A 146 -18.52 -36.31 -18.86
CA THR A 146 -19.53 -37.32 -18.48
C THR A 146 -20.66 -37.38 -19.50
N ASN A 147 -21.23 -36.24 -19.87
CA ASN A 147 -22.30 -36.18 -20.87
C ASN A 147 -21.85 -36.73 -22.23
N TRP A 148 -20.61 -36.42 -22.64
CA TRP A 148 -20.04 -36.93 -23.87
C TRP A 148 -19.83 -38.45 -23.82
N ASN A 149 -19.31 -38.99 -22.72
CA ASN A 149 -19.15 -40.43 -22.53
C ASN A 149 -20.50 -41.15 -22.56
N GLU A 150 -21.51 -40.62 -21.88
CA GLU A 150 -22.87 -41.15 -21.90
C GLU A 150 -23.44 -41.17 -23.32
N LEU A 151 -23.37 -40.04 -24.03
CA LEU A 151 -23.82 -39.95 -25.42
C LEU A 151 -23.06 -40.90 -26.35
N SER A 152 -21.74 -41.03 -26.15
CA SER A 152 -20.89 -41.94 -26.93
C SER A 152 -21.28 -43.40 -26.70
N ILE A 153 -21.52 -43.80 -25.45
CA ILE A 153 -21.97 -45.15 -25.09
C ILE A 153 -23.36 -45.41 -25.67
N SER A 154 -24.30 -44.49 -25.51
CA SER A 154 -25.66 -44.64 -26.05
C SER A 154 -25.65 -44.77 -27.57
N ARG A 155 -24.79 -44.01 -28.27
CA ARG A 155 -24.67 -44.10 -29.74
C ARG A 155 -24.06 -45.43 -30.19
N ALA A 156 -23.03 -45.91 -29.49
CA ALA A 156 -22.45 -47.22 -29.75
C ALA A 156 -23.46 -48.34 -29.50
N GLN A 157 -24.18 -48.28 -28.37
CA GLN A 157 -25.22 -49.24 -28.01
C GLN A 157 -26.35 -49.25 -29.05
N TRP A 158 -26.85 -48.09 -29.46
CA TRP A 158 -27.88 -47.97 -30.49
C TRP A 158 -27.43 -48.58 -31.82
N SER A 159 -26.17 -48.38 -32.20
CA SER A 159 -25.61 -48.99 -33.40
C SER A 159 -25.61 -50.52 -33.28
N ILE A 160 -25.17 -51.06 -32.15
CA ILE A 160 -25.20 -52.51 -31.90
C ILE A 160 -26.64 -53.04 -31.95
N ASP A 161 -27.60 -52.38 -31.29
CA ASP A 161 -29.00 -52.83 -31.26
C ASP A 161 -29.68 -52.78 -32.64
N SER A 162 -29.27 -51.81 -33.46
CA SER A 162 -29.80 -51.61 -34.80
C SER A 162 -29.28 -52.64 -35.81
N TYR A 163 -28.01 -53.02 -35.72
CA TYR A 163 -27.37 -53.91 -36.71
C TYR A 163 -27.21 -55.35 -36.22
N CYS A 164 -27.18 -55.60 -34.91
CA CYS A 164 -26.92 -56.90 -34.31
C CYS A 164 -28.15 -57.43 -33.57
N LEU A 165 -28.56 -58.67 -33.86
CA LEU A 165 -29.68 -59.31 -33.17
C LEU A 165 -29.20 -59.90 -31.83
N GLY A 166 -29.82 -59.50 -30.72
CA GLY A 166 -29.51 -59.94 -29.35
C GLY A 166 -29.83 -61.40 -29.01
N ASN A 167 -29.98 -62.29 -30.00
CA ASN A 167 -30.08 -63.72 -29.75
C ASN A 167 -28.68 -64.34 -29.73
N ALA A 168 -28.55 -65.54 -29.13
CA ALA A 168 -27.30 -66.23 -28.79
C ALA A 168 -26.23 -66.31 -29.90
N ASP A 169 -26.59 -66.09 -31.16
CA ASP A 169 -25.68 -66.16 -32.31
C ASP A 169 -24.90 -64.87 -32.64
N LYS A 170 -25.14 -63.73 -31.96
CA LYS A 170 -24.41 -62.45 -32.16
C LYS A 170 -24.15 -62.07 -33.63
N LYS A 171 -25.06 -62.41 -34.55
CA LYS A 171 -24.89 -62.08 -35.98
C LYS A 171 -25.35 -60.65 -36.23
N CYS A 172 -24.41 -59.81 -36.65
CA CYS A 172 -24.69 -58.47 -37.16
C CYS A 172 -24.97 -58.53 -38.67
N LYS A 173 -25.91 -57.71 -39.13
CA LYS A 173 -26.26 -57.57 -40.55
C LYS A 173 -25.71 -56.26 -41.11
N PRO A 174 -25.43 -56.16 -42.43
CA PRO A 174 -24.97 -54.91 -43.05
C PRO A 174 -25.99 -53.78 -42.99
N CYS A 175 -27.29 -54.12 -42.95
CA CYS A 175 -28.38 -53.17 -42.86
C CYS A 175 -29.01 -53.16 -41.46
N GLN A 176 -29.53 -52.00 -41.09
CA GLN A 176 -30.31 -51.82 -39.86
C GLN A 176 -31.52 -52.77 -39.86
N ARG A 177 -32.01 -53.09 -38.66
CA ARG A 177 -33.20 -53.93 -38.49
C ARG A 177 -34.39 -53.35 -39.27
N GLY A 178 -35.01 -54.19 -40.12
CA GLY A 178 -36.14 -53.80 -40.96
C GLY A 178 -35.76 -53.22 -42.33
N TRP A 179 -34.46 -53.08 -42.61
CA TRP A 179 -33.95 -52.67 -43.92
C TRP A 179 -33.47 -53.88 -44.72
N LEU A 180 -33.73 -53.86 -46.02
CA LEU A 180 -33.30 -54.87 -46.98
C LEU A 180 -32.00 -54.45 -47.64
N LEU A 181 -31.03 -55.36 -47.68
CA LEU A 181 -29.77 -55.14 -48.38
C LEU A 181 -29.97 -55.38 -49.87
N SER A 182 -29.71 -54.37 -50.68
CA SER A 182 -29.50 -54.52 -52.13
C SER A 182 -28.25 -53.75 -52.49
N GLN A 183 -27.14 -54.48 -52.65
CA GLN A 183 -25.80 -53.92 -52.75
C GLN A 183 -25.74 -52.80 -53.81
N PRO A 184 -25.11 -51.65 -53.51
CA PRO A 184 -24.35 -51.31 -52.29
C PRO A 184 -25.18 -50.74 -51.13
N SER A 185 -26.50 -50.65 -51.25
CA SER A 185 -27.38 -49.83 -50.41
C SER A 185 -28.37 -50.63 -49.54
N CYS A 186 -28.93 -49.98 -48.52
CA CYS A 186 -30.00 -50.54 -47.68
C CYS A 186 -31.31 -49.80 -47.96
N TYR A 187 -32.41 -50.55 -48.15
CA TYR A 187 -33.72 -50.01 -48.52
C TYR A 187 -34.79 -50.35 -47.48
N ALA A 188 -35.64 -49.38 -47.13
CA ALA A 188 -36.81 -49.58 -46.30
C ALA A 188 -38.08 -49.28 -47.11
N TYR A 189 -38.99 -50.25 -47.14
CA TYR A 189 -40.26 -50.12 -47.85
C TYR A 189 -41.39 -49.86 -46.85
N ILE A 190 -41.91 -48.63 -46.86
CA ILE A 190 -42.95 -48.19 -45.93
C ILE A 190 -44.31 -48.32 -46.61
N ASN A 191 -44.98 -49.45 -46.40
CA ASN A 191 -46.31 -49.70 -46.95
C ASN A 191 -47.40 -49.29 -45.95
N ALA A 192 -47.84 -48.04 -46.03
CA ALA A 192 -48.90 -47.50 -45.17
C ALA A 192 -50.29 -47.73 -45.78
N GLN A 193 -51.29 -47.97 -44.93
CA GLN A 193 -52.70 -48.01 -45.32
C GLN A 193 -53.13 -46.70 -46.00
N PRO A 194 -54.11 -46.68 -46.92
CA PRO A 194 -54.49 -45.49 -47.69
C PRO A 194 -54.73 -44.23 -46.85
N ALA A 195 -55.36 -44.37 -45.67
CA ALA A 195 -55.63 -43.26 -44.75
C ALA A 195 -54.36 -42.65 -44.11
N ASN A 196 -53.23 -43.35 -44.14
CA ASN A 196 -51.96 -42.98 -43.53
C ASN A 196 -50.85 -42.80 -44.58
N GLN A 197 -51.17 -42.76 -45.86
CA GLN A 197 -50.19 -42.51 -46.91
C GLN A 197 -49.68 -41.07 -46.79
N LYS A 198 -48.36 -40.94 -46.78
CA LYS A 198 -47.67 -39.67 -46.63
C LYS A 198 -47.56 -38.95 -47.97
N THR A 199 -47.56 -37.62 -47.91
CA THR A 199 -47.08 -36.78 -49.02
C THR A 199 -45.59 -37.01 -49.26
N TRP A 200 -45.06 -36.55 -50.40
CA TRP A 200 -43.65 -36.67 -50.71
C TRP A 200 -42.78 -36.00 -49.63
N GLU A 201 -43.16 -34.79 -49.18
CA GLU A 201 -42.45 -34.03 -48.15
C GLU A 201 -42.45 -34.74 -46.78
N GLU A 202 -43.56 -35.34 -46.40
CA GLU A 202 -43.67 -36.10 -45.16
C GLU A 202 -42.88 -37.41 -45.21
N ALA A 203 -42.86 -38.08 -46.37
CA ALA A 203 -42.05 -39.29 -46.59
C ALA A 203 -40.56 -38.96 -46.53
N GLN A 204 -40.14 -37.86 -47.18
CA GLN A 204 -38.79 -37.31 -47.10
C GLN A 204 -38.38 -36.99 -45.66
N GLY A 205 -39.29 -36.36 -44.89
CA GLY A 205 -39.07 -36.08 -43.47
C GLY A 205 -38.90 -37.34 -42.63
N ASP A 206 -39.71 -38.38 -42.88
CA ASP A 206 -39.63 -39.66 -42.18
C ASP A 206 -38.32 -40.40 -42.45
N CYS A 207 -37.86 -40.43 -43.72
CA CYS A 207 -36.57 -41.02 -44.08
C CYS A 207 -35.41 -40.29 -43.38
N ARG A 208 -35.41 -38.95 -43.37
CA ARG A 208 -34.40 -38.16 -42.66
C ARG A 208 -34.42 -38.41 -41.15
N GLY A 209 -35.60 -38.58 -40.57
CA GLY A 209 -35.77 -38.99 -39.17
C GLY A 209 -35.15 -40.35 -38.84
N LYS A 210 -34.97 -41.22 -39.84
CA LYS A 210 -34.32 -42.54 -39.72
C LYS A 210 -32.84 -42.53 -40.12
N ASN A 211 -32.23 -41.35 -40.24
CA ASN A 211 -30.84 -41.18 -40.71
C ASN A 211 -30.62 -41.78 -42.11
N SER A 212 -31.59 -41.53 -43.00
CA SER A 212 -31.62 -41.98 -44.40
C SER A 212 -32.25 -40.90 -45.29
N ASP A 213 -32.40 -41.17 -46.58
CA ASP A 213 -33.09 -40.30 -47.54
C ASP A 213 -34.07 -41.14 -48.38
N LEU A 214 -34.98 -40.50 -49.13
CA LEU A 214 -35.80 -41.22 -50.11
C LEU A 214 -34.88 -41.86 -51.16
N ALA A 215 -35.24 -43.07 -51.60
CA ALA A 215 -34.39 -43.84 -52.50
C ALA A 215 -34.19 -43.12 -53.84
N VAL A 216 -32.95 -43.08 -54.33
CA VAL A 216 -32.58 -42.55 -55.65
C VAL A 216 -31.91 -43.67 -56.42
N ALA A 217 -32.33 -43.91 -57.66
CA ALA A 217 -31.72 -44.92 -58.52
C ALA A 217 -30.59 -44.28 -59.33
N HIS A 218 -29.33 -44.61 -59.03
CA HIS A 218 -28.17 -44.10 -59.75
C HIS A 218 -27.80 -44.94 -60.97
N ASP A 219 -28.14 -46.23 -60.94
CA ASP A 219 -27.87 -47.18 -62.01
C ASP A 219 -29.02 -48.17 -62.22
N SER A 220 -28.84 -49.09 -63.17
CA SER A 220 -29.84 -50.12 -63.48
C SER A 220 -30.08 -51.10 -62.33
N GLU A 221 -29.06 -51.38 -61.52
CA GLU A 221 -29.12 -52.35 -60.42
C GLU A 221 -29.94 -51.76 -59.26
N GLU A 222 -29.70 -50.51 -58.88
CA GLU A 222 -30.51 -49.80 -57.88
C GLU A 222 -31.95 -49.58 -58.37
N LYS A 223 -32.14 -49.29 -59.66
CA LYS A 223 -33.47 -49.17 -60.26
C LYS A 223 -34.24 -50.48 -60.16
N GLU A 224 -33.60 -51.61 -60.43
CA GLU A 224 -34.20 -52.93 -60.30
C GLU A 224 -34.57 -53.22 -58.84
N ALA A 225 -33.63 -52.99 -57.92
CA ALA A 225 -33.84 -53.17 -56.48
C ALA A 225 -35.06 -52.41 -55.94
N ILE A 226 -35.22 -51.13 -56.34
CA ILE A 226 -36.36 -50.29 -55.95
C ILE A 226 -37.68 -50.81 -56.52
N ASN A 227 -37.65 -51.39 -57.73
CA ASN A 227 -38.85 -51.90 -58.41
C ASN A 227 -39.30 -53.28 -57.90
N GLU A 228 -38.36 -54.18 -57.58
CA GLU A 228 -38.65 -55.57 -57.20
C GLU A 228 -39.57 -55.72 -55.98
N ASN A 229 -39.49 -54.77 -55.05
CA ASN A 229 -40.32 -54.75 -53.84
C ASN A 229 -41.54 -53.81 -53.97
N GLY A 230 -41.69 -53.18 -55.14
CA GLY A 230 -42.75 -52.26 -55.58
C GLY A 230 -44.14 -52.88 -55.78
N LEU A 231 -44.46 -53.97 -55.09
CA LEU A 231 -45.68 -54.77 -55.33
C LEU A 231 -46.92 -54.09 -54.72
N GLY A 232 -47.38 -53.01 -55.38
CA GLY A 232 -48.63 -52.32 -55.10
C GLY A 232 -49.05 -51.42 -56.26
N SER A 233 -50.35 -51.26 -56.47
CA SER A 233 -50.95 -50.56 -57.62
C SER A 233 -50.67 -49.05 -57.71
N ASN A 234 -50.08 -48.44 -56.66
CA ASN A 234 -49.91 -46.98 -56.53
C ASN A 234 -48.44 -46.51 -56.41
N GLY A 235 -47.45 -47.41 -56.45
CA GLY A 235 -46.03 -47.05 -56.35
C GLY A 235 -45.57 -46.52 -54.99
N PHE A 236 -44.28 -46.18 -54.88
CA PHE A 236 -43.65 -45.58 -53.70
C PHE A 236 -43.06 -44.22 -54.04
N TRP A 237 -43.01 -43.32 -53.06
CA TRP A 237 -42.22 -42.09 -53.19
C TRP A 237 -40.73 -42.42 -53.25
N ILE A 238 -40.05 -41.80 -54.21
CA ILE A 238 -38.60 -41.86 -54.41
C ILE A 238 -38.03 -40.44 -54.35
N GLY A 239 -36.71 -40.32 -54.24
CA GLY A 239 -35.99 -39.06 -54.07
C GLY A 239 -35.93 -38.19 -55.33
N LEU A 240 -36.84 -38.38 -56.29
CA LEU A 240 -36.99 -37.56 -57.49
C LEU A 240 -38.18 -36.64 -57.33
N ARG A 241 -37.97 -35.34 -57.56
CA ARG A 241 -39.07 -34.37 -57.63
C ARG A 241 -38.87 -33.32 -58.71
N VAL A 242 -39.95 -32.69 -59.15
CA VAL A 242 -39.89 -31.57 -60.08
C VAL A 242 -39.79 -30.27 -59.30
N GLU A 243 -38.72 -29.53 -59.53
CA GLU A 243 -38.55 -28.14 -59.09
C GLU A 243 -38.29 -27.27 -60.32
N ASP A 244 -39.06 -26.19 -60.47
CA ASP A 244 -38.93 -25.24 -61.59
C ASP A 244 -38.94 -25.91 -62.98
N GLY A 245 -39.76 -26.96 -63.13
CA GLY A 245 -39.89 -27.72 -64.38
C GLY A 245 -38.72 -28.66 -64.69
N LYS A 246 -37.79 -28.88 -63.74
CA LYS A 246 -36.68 -29.82 -63.87
C LYS A 246 -36.75 -30.89 -62.79
N TRP A 247 -36.47 -32.14 -63.17
CA TRP A 247 -36.25 -33.21 -62.19
C TRP A 247 -34.95 -32.94 -61.44
N LYS A 248 -35.02 -33.04 -60.11
CA LYS A 248 -33.90 -32.99 -59.19
C LYS A 248 -33.92 -34.22 -58.30
#